data_AF-A0A1G7C290-F1
#
_entry.id   AF-A0A1G7C290-F1
#
_cell.length_a   1.000
_cell.length_b   1.000
_cell.length_c   1.000
_cell.angle_alpha   90.00
_cell.angle_beta   90.00
_cell.angle_gamma   90.00
#
_symmetry.space_group_name_H-M   'P 1'
#
loop_
_entity.id
_entity.type
_entity.pdbx_description
1 polymer ?
#
loop_
_entity_poly.entity_id
_entity_poly.type
_entity_poly.pdbx_seq_one_letter_code
_entity_poly.pdbx_strand_id
1 'polypeptide(L)' 'YYDPNIGRFTTPDPSGQEKNPYLYAAGDPVNNIDPPRGYSS' A
#
# COMPACT_ATOMS: atom_id res chain seq x y z
N TYR A 1 4.99 -5.88 4.45
CA TYR A 1 3.91 -6.81 4.04
C TYR A 1 2.55 -6.15 4.26
N TYR A 2 1.50 -6.53 3.52
CA TYR A 2 0.13 -5.99 3.68
C TYR A 2 -0.67 -6.84 4.67
N ASP A 3 -1.40 -6.21 5.60
CA ASP A 3 -2.31 -6.87 6.54
C ASP A 3 -3.78 -6.58 6.17
N PRO A 4 -4.50 -7.56 5.63
CA PRO A 4 -5.89 -7.38 5.20
C PRO A 4 -6.87 -7.19 6.37
N ASN A 5 -6.52 -7.60 7.60
CA ASN A 5 -7.43 -7.48 8.74
C ASN A 5 -7.60 -6.03 9.20
N ILE A 6 -6.60 -5.19 8.92
CA ILE A 6 -6.57 -3.76 9.29
C ILE A 6 -6.48 -2.84 8.07
N GLY A 7 -6.43 -3.40 6.86
CA GLY A 7 -6.47 -2.65 5.60
C GLY A 7 -5.24 -1.78 5.33
N ARG A 8 -4.05 -2.17 5.80
CA ARG A 8 -2.82 -1.37 5.64
C ARG A 8 -1.53 -2.18 5.58
N PHE A 9 -0.45 -1.53 5.14
CA PHE A 9 0.90 -2.10 5.27
C PHE A 9 1.38 -2.11 6.73
N THR A 10 2.11 -3.15 7.10
CA THR A 10 2.75 -3.27 8.43
C THR A 10 4.12 -2.60 8.51
N THR A 11 4.61 -2.11 7.38
CA THR A 11 5.91 -1.44 7.21
C THR A 11 5.69 -0.18 6.37
N PRO A 12 6.43 0.91 6.61
CA PRO A 12 6.32 2.12 5.80
C PRO A 12 6.60 1.83 4.32
N ASP A 13 5.93 2.55 3.42
CA ASP A 13 6.18 2.52 1.99
C ASP A 13 7.65 2.90 1.69
N PRO A 14 8.46 1.98 1.15
CA PRO A 14 9.88 2.21 0.93
C PRO A 14 10.18 3.22 -0.19
N SER A 15 9.21 3.55 -1.05
CA SER A 15 9.39 4.53 -2.12
C SER A 15 9.30 5.98 -1.64
N GLY A 16 8.67 6.22 -0.48
CA GLY A 16 8.39 7.57 0.03
C GLY A 16 7.47 8.41 -0.85
N GLN A 17 6.80 7.80 -1.83
CA GLN A 17 5.93 8.52 -2.78
C GLN A 17 4.60 8.94 -2.16
N GLU A 18 4.15 8.23 -1.13
CA GLU A 18 2.89 8.54 -0.46
C GLU A 18 3.08 9.41 0.79
N LYS A 19 2.21 10.42 0.95
CA LYS A 19 2.19 11.29 2.13
C LYS A 19 1.89 10.52 3.42
N ASN A 20 1.11 9.45 3.33
CA ASN A 20 0.90 8.52 4.44
C ASN A 20 1.56 7.19 4.07
N PRO A 21 2.71 6.84 4.68
CA PRO A 21 3.49 5.68 4.26
C PRO A 21 2.84 4.33 4.60
N TYR A 22 1.62 4.32 5.16
CA TYR A 22 0.89 3.10 5.48
C TYR A 22 -0.43 2.99 4.72
N LEU A 23 -0.78 3.94 3.86
CA LEU A 23 -2.03 3.89 3.12
C LEU A 23 -2.01 2.75 2.09
N TYR A 24 -3.19 2.21 1.79
CA TYR A 24 -3.40 1.27 0.70
C TYR A 24 -4.54 1.79 -0.16
N ALA A 25 -4.39 1.73 -1.49
CA ALA A 25 -5.46 2.07 -2.43
C ALA A 25 -6.09 3.45 -2.18
N ALA A 26 -5.30 4.48 -1.83
CA ALA A 26 -5.79 5.81 -1.47
C ALA A 26 -6.82 5.84 -0.31
N GLY A 27 -6.94 4.77 0.48
CA GLY A 27 -7.96 4.60 1.52
C GLY A 27 -9.30 4.08 1.01
N ASP A 28 -9.40 3.73 -0.26
CA ASP A 28 -10.60 3.19 -0.91
C ASP A 28 -10.27 1.91 -1.68
N PRO A 29 -10.10 0.77 -0.99
CA PRO A 29 -9.77 -0.52 -1.60
C PRO A 29 -10.92 -1.15 -2.40
N VAL A 30 -12.12 -0.56 -2.37
CA VAL A 30 -13.27 -1.04 -3.15
C VAL A 30 -13.20 -0.49 -4.57
N ASN A 31 -12.85 0.79 -4.71
CA ASN A 31 -12.78 1.46 -6.01
C ASN A 31 -11.34 1.54 -6.57
N ASN A 32 -10.32 1.39 -5.72
CA ASN A 32 -8.91 1.41 -6.12
C ASN A 32 -8.21 0.13 -5.69
N ILE A 33 -7.34 -0.39 -6.55
CA ILE A 33 -6.40 -1.45 -6.21
C ILE A 33 -5.02 -0.90 -6.51
N ASP A 34 -4.17 -0.83 -5.49
CA ASP A 34 -2.78 -0.47 -5.68
C ASP A 34 -2.05 -1.67 -6.30
N PRO A 35 -1.50 -1.55 -7.52
CA PRO A 35 -0.83 -2.66 -8.17
C PRO A 35 0.35 -3.16 -7.34
N PRO A 36 0.64 -4.47 -7.33
CA PRO A 36 1.86 -4.97 -6.72
C PRO A 36 3.04 -4.25 -7.35
N ARG A 37 3.88 -3.61 -6.53
CA ARG A 37 5.15 -3.06 -7.00
C ARG A 37 5.95 -4.25 -7.55
N GLY A 38 6.01 -4.35 -8.87
CA GLY A 38 6.74 -5.40 -9.56
C GLY A 38 8.17 -5.35 -9.05
N TYR A 39 8.64 -6.43 -8.43
CA TYR A 39 10.05 -6.58 -8.09
C TYR A 39 10.83 -6.54 -9.41
N SER A 40 11.36 -5.36 -9.78
CA SER A 40 12.36 -5.27 -10.85
C SER A 40 13.64 -5.90 -10.32
N SER A 41 13.95 -7.09 -10.83
CA SER A 41 15.26 -7.73 -10.70
C SER A 41 16.37 -6.87 -11.26
#